data_AF-A0A2L0HAV0-F1
#
_entry.id   AF-A0A2L0HAV0-F1
#
_cell.length_a   1.000
_cell.length_b   1.000
_cell.length_c   1.000
_cell.angle_alpha   90.00
_cell.angle_beta   90.00
_cell.angle_gamma   90.00
#
_symmetry.space_group_name_H-M   'P 1'
#
loop_
_entity.id
_entity.type
_entity.pdbx_description
1 polymer ?
#
loop_
_entity_poly.entity_id
_entity_poly.type
_entity_poly.pdbx_seq_one_letter_code
_entity_poly.pdbx_strand_id
1 'polypeptide(L)'
;MALARRGRNPRTINYWPGFVDALSTLLMAIMFLLSVFVTAQFLMGREITGKDEVLNRLNSQINELTQLLALEKSGKQDLEDSLANLQASLAQSEGERSRLEALLDQGAGSTDAANQKLGRLGSELENEKQVSARAMSQIELLNQQIAALRSQIAAIEGALQASEAKDQASQAKIADLGRRLNVALAQRVQELNRYRSDFFGRLREILSDRENIRIVGDRFVFQSEVLFSSGSSDLNPEGQVEMAKLATALLDLAREIPAEINWVLRVDGHTDNVQLSGTGRFADNWELSSARATSVVKFLISKGVPADRLVAAGFGEYQPIAAGESLEARAQNRRIELKLTEK
;
A
#
# COMPACT_ATOMS: atom_id res chain seq x y z
N MET A 1 -42.67 -110.75 -173.78
CA MET A 1 -43.68 -110.42 -174.82
C MET A 1 -44.63 -109.38 -174.25
N ALA A 2 -45.22 -108.41 -174.95
CA ALA A 2 -44.92 -107.62 -176.14
C ALA A 2 -46.09 -106.60 -176.31
N LEU A 3 -45.76 -105.35 -176.69
CA LEU A 3 -46.42 -104.37 -177.60
C LEU A 3 -47.98 -104.21 -177.71
N ALA A 4 -48.46 -102.94 -177.83
CA ALA A 4 -49.30 -102.40 -178.95
C ALA A 4 -49.86 -100.94 -178.81
N ARG A 5 -49.72 -100.16 -179.92
CA ARG A 5 -50.59 -99.25 -180.74
C ARG A 5 -51.67 -98.21 -180.23
N ARG A 6 -51.66 -97.04 -180.93
CA ARG A 6 -52.75 -96.23 -181.63
C ARG A 6 -53.24 -94.91 -180.95
N GLY A 7 -53.75 -93.94 -181.74
CA GLY A 7 -53.97 -92.52 -181.36
C GLY A 7 -55.34 -91.84 -181.66
N ARG A 8 -55.41 -90.52 -181.37
CA ARG A 8 -56.29 -89.36 -181.77
C ARG A 8 -57.80 -89.20 -181.32
N ASN A 9 -58.10 -87.94 -180.90
CA ASN A 9 -59.33 -87.10 -180.97
C ASN A 9 -60.17 -86.79 -179.66
N PRO A 10 -61.06 -85.73 -179.58
CA PRO A 10 -60.97 -84.59 -178.64
C PRO A 10 -62.24 -84.19 -177.79
N ARG A 11 -62.12 -83.18 -176.88
CA ARG A 11 -63.12 -82.20 -176.27
C ARG A 11 -63.48 -82.24 -174.75
N THR A 12 -63.41 -81.02 -174.14
CA THR A 12 -64.17 -80.34 -173.02
C THR A 12 -64.08 -80.72 -171.52
N ILE A 13 -63.49 -79.78 -170.72
CA ILE A 13 -63.88 -79.12 -169.43
C ILE A 13 -64.83 -79.80 -168.41
N ASN A 14 -64.44 -79.83 -167.11
CA ASN A 14 -65.31 -79.59 -165.92
C ASN A 14 -64.49 -79.32 -164.61
N TYR A 15 -64.92 -78.37 -163.76
CA TYR A 15 -64.09 -77.65 -162.76
C TYR A 15 -64.39 -77.94 -161.25
N TRP A 16 -64.98 -79.09 -160.91
CA TRP A 16 -65.66 -79.27 -159.61
C TRP A 16 -64.84 -79.81 -158.38
N PRO A 17 -63.64 -80.45 -158.46
CA PRO A 17 -63.04 -81.04 -157.25
C PRO A 17 -62.09 -80.15 -156.42
N GLY A 18 -61.64 -79.00 -156.93
CA GLY A 18 -60.56 -78.22 -156.29
C GLY A 18 -60.97 -77.24 -155.20
N PHE A 19 -62.26 -76.85 -155.11
CA PHE A 19 -62.70 -75.79 -154.19
C PHE A 19 -62.93 -76.28 -152.75
N VAL A 20 -63.15 -77.58 -152.54
CA VAL A 20 -63.40 -78.18 -151.20
C VAL A 20 -62.11 -78.33 -150.40
N ASP A 21 -60.98 -78.57 -151.05
CA ASP A 21 -59.70 -78.79 -150.38
C ASP A 21 -59.07 -77.48 -149.87
N ALA A 22 -59.21 -76.38 -150.64
CA ALA A 22 -58.78 -75.04 -150.22
C ALA A 22 -59.63 -74.48 -149.06
N LEU A 23 -60.92 -74.85 -148.97
CA LEU A 23 -61.82 -74.36 -147.91
C LEU A 23 -61.59 -75.09 -146.58
N SER A 24 -61.26 -76.38 -146.60
CA SER A 24 -60.96 -77.14 -145.37
C SER A 24 -59.60 -76.77 -144.76
N THR A 25 -58.59 -76.53 -145.60
CA THR A 25 -57.25 -76.09 -145.17
C THR A 25 -57.27 -74.67 -144.59
N LEU A 26 -58.09 -73.77 -145.16
CA LEU A 26 -58.32 -72.43 -144.60
C LEU A 26 -58.99 -72.48 -143.22
N LEU A 27 -59.97 -73.39 -143.03
CA LEU A 27 -60.69 -73.54 -141.77
C LEU A 27 -59.79 -74.13 -140.67
N MET A 28 -58.93 -75.11 -140.99
CA MET A 28 -57.91 -75.60 -140.06
C MET A 28 -56.85 -74.54 -139.72
N ALA A 29 -56.40 -73.74 -140.69
CA ALA A 29 -55.46 -72.67 -140.44
C ALA A 29 -56.06 -71.59 -139.52
N ILE A 30 -57.33 -71.23 -139.70
CA ILE A 30 -58.04 -70.26 -138.84
C ILE A 30 -58.25 -70.82 -137.43
N MET A 31 -58.66 -72.09 -137.28
CA MET A 31 -58.76 -72.75 -135.98
C MET A 31 -57.40 -72.81 -135.26
N PHE A 32 -56.32 -73.10 -135.99
CA PHE A 32 -54.96 -73.11 -135.43
C PHE A 32 -54.54 -71.72 -134.95
N LEU A 33 -54.76 -70.67 -135.77
CA LEU A 33 -54.46 -69.28 -135.42
C LEU A 33 -55.27 -68.78 -134.22
N LEU A 34 -56.57 -69.11 -134.15
CA LEU A 34 -57.41 -68.80 -133.00
C LEU A 34 -56.92 -69.52 -131.73
N SER A 35 -56.51 -70.79 -131.82
CA SER A 35 -55.97 -71.50 -130.66
C SER A 35 -54.67 -70.86 -130.16
N VAL A 36 -53.76 -70.49 -131.07
CA VAL A 36 -52.50 -69.81 -130.72
C VAL A 36 -52.78 -68.45 -130.08
N PHE A 37 -53.75 -67.70 -130.61
CA PHE A 37 -54.13 -66.39 -130.07
C PHE A 37 -54.76 -66.48 -128.68
N VAL A 38 -55.68 -67.42 -128.46
CA VAL A 38 -56.28 -67.66 -127.14
C VAL A 38 -55.23 -68.13 -126.14
N THR A 39 -54.30 -68.99 -126.57
CA THR A 39 -53.18 -69.45 -125.72
C THR A 39 -52.25 -68.29 -125.38
N ALA A 40 -51.95 -67.40 -126.32
CA ALA A 40 -51.15 -66.20 -126.09
C ALA A 40 -51.85 -65.21 -125.14
N GLN A 41 -53.16 -64.97 -125.32
CA GLN A 41 -53.93 -64.13 -124.40
C GLN A 41 -54.01 -64.74 -123.00
N PHE A 42 -54.17 -66.06 -122.89
CA PHE A 42 -54.18 -66.75 -121.61
C PHE A 42 -52.84 -66.64 -120.87
N LEU A 43 -51.73 -66.77 -121.60
CA LEU A 43 -50.38 -66.60 -121.04
C LEU A 43 -50.12 -65.15 -120.59
N MET A 44 -50.51 -64.16 -121.41
CA MET A 44 -50.27 -62.74 -121.11
C MET A 44 -51.18 -62.20 -120.00
N GLY A 45 -52.44 -62.67 -119.92
CA GLY A 45 -53.32 -62.43 -118.79
C GLY A 45 -52.73 -62.97 -117.49
N ARG A 46 -52.14 -64.17 -117.51
CA ARG A 46 -51.41 -64.73 -116.35
C ARG A 46 -50.21 -63.88 -115.92
N GLU A 47 -49.45 -63.33 -116.87
CA GLU A 47 -48.30 -62.48 -116.53
C GLU A 47 -48.70 -61.11 -115.95
N ILE A 48 -49.77 -60.49 -116.46
CA ILE A 48 -50.22 -59.17 -115.97
C ILE A 48 -50.91 -59.33 -114.61
N THR A 49 -51.81 -60.30 -114.45
CA THR A 49 -52.46 -60.58 -113.17
C THR A 49 -51.44 -61.00 -112.10
N GLY A 50 -50.41 -61.77 -112.47
CA GLY A 50 -49.31 -62.09 -111.56
C GLY A 50 -48.47 -60.88 -111.15
N LYS A 51 -48.20 -59.94 -112.07
CA LYS A 51 -47.50 -58.68 -111.75
C LYS A 51 -48.34 -57.76 -110.87
N ASP A 52 -49.65 -57.66 -111.09
CA ASP A 52 -50.56 -56.87 -110.28
C ASP A 52 -50.73 -57.45 -108.86
N GLU A 53 -50.77 -58.78 -108.71
CA GLU A 53 -50.75 -59.44 -107.40
C GLU A 53 -49.43 -59.16 -106.64
N VAL A 54 -48.29 -59.20 -107.33
CA VAL A 54 -46.98 -58.89 -106.73
C VAL A 54 -46.88 -57.42 -106.33
N LEU A 55 -47.36 -56.50 -107.16
CA LEU A 55 -47.40 -55.06 -106.86
C LEU A 55 -48.32 -54.75 -105.68
N ASN A 56 -49.50 -55.36 -105.61
CA ASN A 56 -50.42 -55.19 -104.48
C ASN A 56 -49.84 -55.77 -103.19
N ARG A 57 -49.17 -56.93 -103.26
CA ARG A 57 -48.46 -57.51 -102.11
C ARG A 57 -47.32 -56.60 -101.64
N LEU A 58 -46.48 -56.11 -102.56
CA LEU A 58 -45.40 -55.18 -102.24
C LEU A 58 -45.94 -53.86 -101.65
N ASN A 59 -47.03 -53.32 -102.19
CA ASN A 59 -47.64 -52.10 -101.67
C ASN A 59 -48.23 -52.31 -100.26
N SER A 60 -48.81 -53.49 -100.00
CA SER A 60 -49.26 -53.86 -98.64
C SER A 60 -48.09 -53.98 -97.66
N GLN A 61 -46.97 -54.60 -98.09
CA GLN A 61 -45.75 -54.73 -97.28
C GLN A 61 -45.09 -53.38 -97.01
N ILE A 62 -45.07 -52.48 -98.01
CA ILE A 62 -44.58 -51.10 -97.84
C ILE A 62 -45.44 -50.34 -96.83
N ASN A 63 -46.78 -50.49 -96.90
CA ASN A 63 -47.67 -49.87 -95.92
C ASN A 63 -47.47 -50.42 -94.51
N GLU A 64 -47.30 -51.73 -94.37
CA GLU A 64 -47.02 -52.38 -93.07
C GLU A 64 -45.67 -51.92 -92.51
N LEU A 65 -44.61 -51.91 -93.32
CA LEU A 65 -43.30 -51.40 -92.92
C LEU A 65 -43.34 -49.91 -92.56
N THR A 66 -44.15 -49.12 -93.26
CA THR A 66 -44.34 -47.69 -92.96
C THR A 66 -45.06 -47.50 -91.62
N GLN A 67 -46.05 -48.34 -91.31
CA GLN A 67 -46.71 -48.33 -90.00
C GLN A 67 -45.77 -48.77 -88.87
N LEU A 68 -44.97 -49.82 -89.09
CA LEU A 68 -43.97 -50.27 -88.12
C LEU A 68 -42.89 -49.21 -87.88
N LEU A 69 -42.42 -48.54 -88.94
CA LEU A 69 -41.45 -47.45 -88.84
C LEU A 69 -42.05 -46.23 -88.12
N ALA A 70 -43.33 -45.93 -88.34
CA ALA A 70 -44.01 -44.86 -87.61
C ALA A 70 -44.16 -45.20 -86.11
N LEU A 71 -44.46 -46.46 -85.78
CA LEU A 71 -44.55 -46.93 -84.39
C LEU A 71 -43.18 -46.93 -83.70
N GLU A 72 -42.11 -47.35 -84.39
CA GLU A 72 -40.74 -47.33 -83.87
C GLU A 72 -40.26 -45.89 -83.64
N LYS A 73 -40.52 -44.97 -84.59
CA LYS A 73 -40.24 -43.55 -84.40
C LYS A 73 -41.02 -42.94 -83.23
N SER A 74 -42.30 -43.28 -83.08
CA SER A 74 -43.12 -42.82 -81.94
C SER A 74 -42.56 -43.36 -80.61
N GLY A 75 -42.25 -44.65 -80.53
CA GLY A 75 -41.68 -45.25 -79.32
C GLY A 75 -40.29 -44.70 -78.97
N LYS A 76 -39.47 -44.38 -79.98
CA LYS A 76 -38.20 -43.66 -79.78
C LYS A 76 -38.43 -42.25 -79.22
N GLN A 77 -39.40 -41.51 -79.76
CA GLN A 77 -39.75 -40.18 -79.24
C GLN A 77 -40.23 -40.25 -77.79
N ASP A 78 -41.09 -41.22 -77.44
CA ASP A 78 -41.58 -41.41 -76.07
C ASP A 78 -40.44 -41.75 -75.08
N LEU A 79 -39.45 -42.52 -75.53
CA LEU A 79 -38.23 -42.82 -74.75
C LEU A 79 -37.35 -41.58 -74.58
N GLU A 80 -37.15 -40.78 -75.62
CA GLU A 80 -36.41 -39.52 -75.55
C GLU A 80 -37.09 -38.53 -74.60
N ASP A 81 -38.42 -38.41 -74.65
CA ASP A 81 -39.21 -37.57 -73.74
C ASP A 81 -39.16 -38.09 -72.29
N SER A 82 -39.22 -39.41 -72.10
CA SER A 82 -39.06 -40.04 -70.78
C SER A 82 -37.66 -39.80 -70.21
N LEU A 83 -36.61 -39.91 -71.03
CA LEU A 83 -35.24 -39.62 -70.64
C LEU A 83 -35.08 -38.14 -70.28
N ALA A 84 -35.65 -37.22 -71.06
CA ALA A 84 -35.64 -35.79 -70.76
C ALA A 84 -36.33 -35.48 -69.43
N ASN A 85 -37.49 -36.10 -69.17
CA ASN A 85 -38.22 -35.96 -67.90
C ASN A 85 -37.45 -36.53 -66.71
N LEU A 86 -36.81 -37.70 -66.88
CA LEU A 86 -35.97 -38.32 -65.85
C LEU A 86 -34.71 -37.48 -65.58
N GLN A 87 -34.08 -36.94 -66.62
CA GLN A 87 -32.93 -36.04 -66.48
C GLN A 87 -33.32 -34.74 -65.75
N ALA A 88 -34.48 -34.16 -66.09
CA ALA A 88 -35.00 -32.98 -65.39
C ALA A 88 -35.31 -33.28 -63.92
N SER A 89 -35.92 -34.43 -63.63
CA SER A 89 -36.24 -34.87 -62.27
C SER A 89 -34.99 -35.14 -61.45
N LEU A 90 -33.96 -35.76 -62.05
CA LEU A 90 -32.67 -36.00 -61.42
C LEU A 90 -31.96 -34.67 -61.10
N ALA A 91 -31.90 -33.75 -62.06
CA ALA A 91 -31.32 -32.43 -61.87
C ALA A 91 -32.02 -31.65 -60.75
N GLN A 92 -33.36 -31.75 -60.64
CA GLN A 92 -34.11 -31.17 -59.54
C GLN A 92 -33.72 -31.80 -58.20
N SER A 93 -33.67 -33.13 -58.11
CA SER A 93 -33.32 -33.83 -56.87
C SER A 93 -31.89 -33.54 -56.42
N GLU A 94 -30.93 -33.43 -57.34
CA GLU A 94 -29.54 -33.04 -57.04
C GLU A 94 -29.45 -31.60 -56.54
N GLY A 95 -30.26 -30.70 -57.12
CA GLY A 95 -30.39 -29.32 -56.65
C GLY A 95 -30.97 -29.22 -55.23
N GLU A 96 -32.01 -30.00 -54.94
CA GLU A 96 -32.60 -30.09 -53.59
C GLU A 96 -31.61 -30.67 -52.57
N ARG A 97 -30.87 -31.73 -52.94
CA ARG A 97 -29.83 -32.31 -52.07
C ARG A 97 -28.71 -31.31 -51.77
N SER A 98 -28.21 -30.61 -52.80
CA SER A 98 -27.18 -29.58 -52.65
C SER A 98 -27.66 -28.44 -51.74
N ARG A 99 -28.94 -28.04 -51.87
CA ARG A 99 -29.55 -27.03 -51.00
C ARG A 99 -29.66 -27.51 -49.55
N LEU A 100 -30.03 -28.77 -49.31
CA LEU A 100 -30.12 -29.35 -47.96
C LEU A 100 -28.74 -29.50 -47.31
N GLU A 101 -27.72 -29.94 -48.06
CA GLU A 101 -26.32 -29.98 -47.60
C GLU A 101 -25.84 -28.58 -47.17
N ALA A 102 -26.09 -27.55 -47.97
CA ALA A 102 -25.73 -26.16 -47.61
C ALA A 102 -26.44 -25.65 -46.33
N LEU A 103 -27.70 -26.01 -46.11
CA LEU A 103 -28.44 -25.65 -44.90
C LEU A 103 -27.90 -26.38 -43.66
N LEU A 104 -27.49 -27.64 -43.80
CA LEU A 104 -26.87 -28.41 -42.72
C LEU A 104 -25.49 -27.84 -42.33
N ASP A 105 -24.67 -27.47 -43.32
CA ASP A 105 -23.37 -26.83 -43.08
C ASP A 105 -23.52 -25.47 -42.37
N GLN A 106 -24.53 -24.67 -42.76
CA GLN A 106 -24.84 -23.42 -42.10
C GLN A 106 -25.31 -23.61 -40.64
N GLY A 107 -26.14 -24.63 -40.40
CA GLY A 107 -26.59 -25.02 -39.06
C GLY A 107 -25.45 -25.49 -38.17
N ALA A 108 -24.57 -26.35 -38.71
CA ALA A 108 -23.38 -26.87 -38.01
C ALA A 108 -22.41 -25.72 -37.62
N GLY A 109 -22.16 -24.77 -38.53
CA GLY A 109 -21.34 -23.60 -38.23
C GLY A 109 -21.94 -22.71 -37.13
N SER A 110 -23.27 -22.59 -37.04
CA SER A 110 -23.94 -21.85 -35.96
C SER A 110 -23.79 -22.55 -34.60
N THR A 111 -23.91 -23.87 -34.55
CA THR A 111 -23.71 -24.66 -33.32
C THR A 111 -22.27 -24.60 -32.84
N ASP A 112 -21.29 -24.61 -33.74
CA ASP A 112 -19.88 -24.46 -33.37
C ASP A 112 -19.57 -23.07 -32.82
N ALA A 113 -20.12 -22.02 -33.43
CA ALA A 113 -20.00 -20.65 -32.92
C ALA A 113 -20.63 -20.50 -31.53
N ALA A 114 -21.79 -21.13 -31.29
CA ALA A 114 -22.44 -21.13 -29.98
C ALA A 114 -21.61 -21.88 -28.92
N ASN A 115 -21.07 -23.06 -29.27
CA ASN A 115 -20.20 -23.83 -28.38
C ASN A 115 -18.90 -23.10 -28.05
N GLN A 116 -18.28 -22.41 -29.03
CA GLN A 116 -17.12 -21.56 -28.76
C GLN A 116 -17.47 -20.40 -27.82
N LYS A 117 -18.62 -19.76 -27.98
CA LYS A 117 -19.08 -18.69 -27.10
C LYS A 117 -19.34 -19.21 -25.68
N LEU A 118 -19.96 -20.37 -25.53
CA LEU A 118 -20.15 -21.03 -24.25
C LEU A 118 -18.81 -21.39 -23.58
N GLY A 119 -17.85 -21.89 -24.34
CA GLY A 119 -16.49 -22.16 -23.84
C GLY A 119 -15.79 -20.90 -23.34
N ARG A 120 -15.87 -19.79 -24.08
CA ARG A 120 -15.33 -18.49 -23.64
C ARG A 120 -16.02 -17.98 -22.38
N LEU A 121 -17.35 -17.92 -22.35
CA LEU A 121 -18.12 -17.48 -21.19
C LEU A 121 -17.86 -18.38 -19.97
N GLY A 122 -17.71 -19.69 -20.17
CA GLY A 122 -17.32 -20.63 -19.11
C GLY A 122 -15.94 -20.32 -18.54
N SER A 123 -14.96 -20.02 -19.40
CA SER A 123 -13.62 -19.62 -18.95
C SER A 123 -13.60 -18.26 -18.25
N GLU A 124 -14.38 -17.28 -18.71
CA GLU A 124 -14.54 -15.98 -18.03
C GLU A 124 -15.17 -16.15 -16.65
N LEU A 125 -16.25 -16.91 -16.53
CA LEU A 125 -16.92 -17.18 -15.25
C LEU A 125 -15.99 -17.89 -14.26
N GLU A 126 -15.17 -18.84 -14.73
CA GLU A 126 -14.20 -19.53 -13.87
C GLU A 126 -13.10 -18.58 -13.39
N ASN A 127 -12.59 -17.71 -14.27
CA ASN A 127 -11.64 -16.66 -13.88
C ASN A 127 -12.25 -15.71 -12.84
N GLU A 128 -13.48 -15.29 -13.03
CA GLU A 128 -14.17 -14.38 -12.11
C GLU A 128 -14.43 -15.04 -10.74
N LYS A 129 -14.81 -16.33 -10.72
CA LYS A 129 -14.90 -17.11 -9.47
C LYS A 129 -13.57 -17.18 -8.73
N GLN A 130 -12.46 -17.41 -9.44
CA GLN A 130 -11.13 -17.45 -8.83
C GLN A 130 -10.72 -16.10 -8.26
N VAL A 131 -10.99 -15.00 -8.98
CA VAL A 131 -10.74 -13.64 -8.48
C VAL A 131 -11.57 -13.35 -7.24
N SER A 132 -12.86 -13.71 -7.25
CA SER A 132 -13.75 -13.56 -6.10
C SER A 132 -13.27 -14.38 -4.89
N ALA A 133 -12.87 -15.65 -5.09
CA ALA A 133 -12.33 -16.49 -4.03
C ALA A 133 -11.04 -15.91 -3.42
N ARG A 134 -10.14 -15.36 -4.25
CA ARG A 134 -8.93 -14.66 -3.78
C ARG A 134 -9.30 -13.40 -2.99
N ALA A 135 -10.24 -12.61 -3.48
CA ALA A 135 -10.71 -11.41 -2.77
C ALA A 135 -11.31 -11.74 -1.40
N MET A 136 -12.10 -12.81 -1.30
CA MET A 136 -12.64 -13.29 -0.02
C MET A 136 -11.53 -13.71 0.95
N SER A 137 -10.52 -14.44 0.49
CA SER A 137 -9.37 -14.81 1.32
C SER A 137 -8.59 -13.58 1.82
N GLN A 138 -8.48 -12.54 0.98
CA GLN A 138 -7.82 -11.29 1.34
C GLN A 138 -8.63 -10.49 2.37
N ILE A 139 -9.96 -10.47 2.25
CA ILE A 139 -10.85 -9.84 3.23
C ILE A 139 -10.74 -10.56 4.58
N GLU A 140 -10.67 -11.90 4.59
CA GLU A 140 -10.52 -12.66 5.82
C GLU A 140 -9.18 -12.38 6.51
N LEU A 141 -8.08 -12.34 5.76
CA LEU A 141 -6.77 -11.94 6.28
C LEU A 141 -6.80 -10.50 6.85
N LEU A 142 -7.40 -9.55 6.12
CA LEU A 142 -7.51 -8.17 6.58
C LEU A 142 -8.35 -8.06 7.85
N ASN A 143 -9.44 -8.83 7.97
CA ASN A 143 -10.25 -8.87 9.19
C ASN A 143 -9.45 -9.41 10.38
N GLN A 144 -8.64 -10.46 10.18
CA GLN A 144 -7.73 -10.97 11.21
C GLN A 144 -6.69 -9.92 11.61
N GLN A 145 -6.11 -9.19 10.65
CA GLN A 145 -5.17 -8.10 10.92
C GLN A 145 -5.83 -6.94 11.69
N ILE A 146 -7.04 -6.54 11.31
CA ILE A 146 -7.81 -5.50 12.01
C ILE A 146 -8.12 -5.94 13.45
N ALA A 147 -8.48 -7.20 13.68
CA ALA A 147 -8.70 -7.72 15.03
C ALA A 147 -7.42 -7.68 15.87
N ALA A 148 -6.28 -8.07 15.30
CA ALA A 148 -4.98 -7.99 15.96
C ALA A 148 -4.59 -6.55 16.31
N LEU A 149 -4.77 -5.60 15.37
CA LEU A 149 -4.50 -4.19 15.60
C LEU A 149 -5.40 -3.60 16.70
N ARG A 150 -6.70 -3.95 16.72
CA ARG A 150 -7.61 -3.54 17.81
C ARG A 150 -7.15 -4.05 19.17
N SER A 151 -6.69 -5.31 19.24
CA SER A 151 -6.13 -5.86 20.48
C SER A 151 -4.85 -5.14 20.91
N GLN A 152 -3.98 -4.76 19.96
CA GLN A 152 -2.77 -3.99 20.25
C GLN A 152 -3.10 -2.59 20.77
N ILE A 153 -4.06 -1.91 20.14
CA ILE A 153 -4.52 -0.58 20.58
C ILE A 153 -5.07 -0.66 22.01
N ALA A 154 -5.93 -1.64 22.32
CA ALA A 154 -6.48 -1.81 23.66
C ALA A 154 -5.38 -2.08 24.72
N ALA A 155 -4.33 -2.84 24.36
CA ALA A 155 -3.19 -3.07 25.24
C ALA A 155 -2.37 -1.79 25.48
N ILE A 156 -2.17 -0.97 24.45
CA ILE A 156 -1.46 0.32 24.56
C ILE A 156 -2.28 1.30 25.40
N GLU A 157 -3.59 1.40 25.19
CA GLU A 157 -4.48 2.25 26.00
C GLU A 157 -4.43 1.84 27.48
N GLY A 158 -4.48 0.54 27.78
CA GLY A 158 -4.34 0.05 29.15
C GLY A 158 -2.99 0.37 29.77
N ALA A 159 -1.90 0.25 29.00
CA ALA A 159 -0.56 0.62 29.46
C ALA A 159 -0.41 2.12 29.69
N LEU A 160 -1.00 2.95 28.83
CA LEU A 160 -1.01 4.41 28.97
C LEU A 160 -1.76 4.82 30.23
N GLN A 161 -2.96 4.29 30.45
CA GLN A 161 -3.77 4.59 31.64
C GLN A 161 -3.04 4.19 32.94
N ALA A 162 -2.35 3.05 32.94
CA ALA A 162 -1.55 2.63 34.08
C ALA A 162 -0.35 3.56 34.34
N SER A 163 0.30 4.06 33.28
CA SER A 163 1.39 5.03 33.38
C SER A 163 0.89 6.37 33.92
N GLU A 164 -0.22 6.90 33.39
CA GLU A 164 -0.82 8.15 33.85
C GLU A 164 -1.21 8.09 35.33
N ALA A 165 -1.81 6.98 35.77
CA ALA A 165 -2.14 6.78 37.18
C ALA A 165 -0.89 6.78 38.08
N LYS A 166 0.21 6.15 37.62
CA LYS A 166 1.48 6.14 38.34
C LYS A 166 2.12 7.53 38.41
N ASP A 167 2.02 8.32 37.35
CA ASP A 167 2.54 9.68 37.30
C ASP A 167 1.77 10.61 38.23
N GLN A 168 0.44 10.52 38.25
CA GLN A 168 -0.40 11.26 39.20
C GLN A 168 -0.06 10.92 40.66
N ALA A 169 0.12 9.62 40.97
CA ALA A 169 0.53 9.19 42.30
C ALA A 169 1.93 9.73 42.69
N SER A 170 2.85 9.75 41.73
CA SER A 170 4.21 10.26 41.93
C SER A 170 4.21 11.77 42.16
N GLN A 171 3.44 12.54 41.37
CA GLN A 171 3.27 13.98 41.54
C GLN A 171 2.64 14.32 42.90
N ALA A 172 1.61 13.59 43.33
CA ALA A 172 1.01 13.77 44.64
C ALA A 172 2.03 13.53 45.76
N LYS A 173 2.87 12.50 45.64
CA LYS A 173 3.94 12.21 46.60
C LYS A 173 5.01 13.32 46.64
N ILE A 174 5.41 13.84 45.48
CA ILE A 174 6.37 14.96 45.40
C ILE A 174 5.80 16.21 46.05
N ALA A 175 4.54 16.55 45.77
CA ALA A 175 3.87 17.69 46.40
C ALA A 175 3.77 17.54 47.92
N ASP A 176 3.47 16.33 48.41
CA ASP A 176 3.43 16.05 49.84
C ASP A 176 4.81 16.20 50.51
N LEU A 177 5.84 15.62 49.90
CA LEU A 177 7.22 15.75 50.38
C LEU A 177 7.69 17.21 50.39
N GLY A 178 7.38 17.97 49.34
CA GLY A 178 7.70 19.40 49.27
C GLY A 178 7.06 20.20 50.40
N ARG A 179 5.78 19.94 50.71
CA ARG A 179 5.10 20.57 51.86
C ARG A 179 5.77 20.21 53.19
N ARG A 180 6.06 18.93 53.42
CA ARG A 180 6.71 18.46 54.66
C ARG A 180 8.10 19.08 54.84
N LEU A 181 8.88 19.13 53.76
CA LEU A 181 10.22 19.72 53.78
C LEU A 181 10.16 21.22 54.10
N ASN A 182 9.23 21.95 53.46
CA ASN A 182 9.06 23.38 53.73
C ASN A 182 8.65 23.64 55.18
N VAL A 183 7.75 22.82 55.75
CA VAL A 183 7.36 22.93 57.16
C VAL A 183 8.54 22.64 58.09
N ALA A 184 9.29 21.57 57.83
CA ALA A 184 10.47 21.21 58.63
C ALA A 184 11.57 22.28 58.55
N LEU A 185 11.81 22.85 57.37
CA LEU A 185 12.76 23.94 57.18
C LEU A 185 12.32 25.21 57.93
N ALA A 186 11.04 25.57 57.84
CA ALA A 186 10.49 26.72 58.56
C ALA A 186 10.64 26.56 60.09
N GLN A 187 10.37 25.37 60.61
CA GLN A 187 10.59 25.04 62.03
C GLN A 187 12.05 25.21 62.42
N ARG A 188 12.99 24.69 61.61
CA ARG A 188 14.43 24.80 61.91
C ARG A 188 14.94 26.24 61.88
N VAL A 189 14.49 27.04 60.91
CA VAL A 189 14.82 28.48 60.84
C VAL A 189 14.25 29.24 62.04
N GLN A 190 13.03 28.91 62.46
CA GLN A 190 12.42 29.53 63.64
C GLN A 190 13.17 29.17 64.94
N GLU A 191 13.55 27.90 65.10
CA GLU A 191 14.40 27.45 66.22
C GLU A 191 15.71 28.23 66.25
N LEU A 192 16.43 28.30 65.13
CA LEU A 192 17.70 29.04 65.01
C LEU A 192 17.55 30.52 65.38
N ASN A 193 16.49 31.18 64.88
CA ASN A 193 16.23 32.58 65.21
C ASN A 193 15.93 32.79 66.70
N ARG A 194 15.14 31.90 67.32
CA ARG A 194 14.85 31.97 68.75
C ARG A 194 16.11 31.83 69.59
N TYR A 195 16.93 30.81 69.32
CA TYR A 195 18.20 30.63 70.04
C TYR A 195 19.14 31.80 69.85
N ARG A 196 19.23 32.34 68.64
CA ARG A 196 20.02 33.55 68.37
C ARG A 196 19.57 34.71 69.27
N SER A 197 18.27 34.96 69.38
CA SER A 197 17.73 36.01 70.25
C SER A 197 17.97 35.75 71.74
N ASP A 198 17.71 34.53 72.23
CA ASP A 198 17.92 34.18 73.64
C ASP A 198 19.41 34.26 74.04
N PHE A 199 20.29 33.78 73.15
CA PHE A 199 21.74 33.88 73.27
C PHE A 199 22.21 35.35 73.33
N PHE A 200 21.77 36.18 72.38
CA PHE A 200 22.15 37.60 72.37
C PHE A 200 21.61 38.36 73.58
N GLY A 201 20.43 37.99 74.09
CA GLY A 201 19.88 38.55 75.32
C GLY A 201 20.79 38.32 76.54
N ARG A 202 21.22 37.08 76.74
CA ARG A 202 22.14 36.71 77.84
C ARG A 202 23.52 37.32 77.69
N LEU A 203 24.08 37.28 76.48
CA LEU A 203 25.39 37.90 76.21
C LEU A 203 25.33 39.42 76.40
N ARG A 204 24.22 40.06 76.02
CA ARG A 204 23.94 41.47 76.32
C ARG A 204 23.88 41.70 77.82
N GLU A 205 23.16 40.90 78.60
CA GLU A 205 23.07 41.07 80.06
C GLU A 205 24.46 41.06 80.74
N ILE A 206 25.33 40.12 80.35
CA ILE A 206 26.70 40.00 80.90
C ILE A 206 27.62 41.17 80.48
N LEU A 207 27.35 41.77 79.32
CA LEU A 207 28.16 42.84 78.72
C LEU A 207 27.57 44.25 78.89
N SER A 208 26.34 44.40 79.39
CA SER A 208 25.62 45.69 79.50
C SER A 208 26.18 46.61 80.58
N ASP A 209 26.85 46.06 81.60
CA ASP A 209 27.38 46.82 82.75
C ASP A 209 28.79 47.39 82.49
N ARG A 210 29.10 47.71 81.22
CA ARG A 210 30.46 48.05 80.78
C ARG A 210 30.46 49.32 79.94
N GLU A 211 31.17 50.35 80.43
CA GLU A 211 31.28 51.65 79.77
C GLU A 211 31.96 51.59 78.38
N ASN A 212 32.72 50.53 78.11
CA ASN A 212 33.57 50.41 76.92
C ASN A 212 32.99 49.53 75.79
N ILE A 213 31.74 49.07 75.91
CA ILE A 213 31.09 48.21 74.90
C ILE A 213 29.86 48.91 74.34
N ARG A 214 29.81 49.05 73.01
CA ARG A 214 28.62 49.53 72.32
C ARG A 214 27.91 48.36 71.63
N ILE A 215 26.61 48.26 71.83
CA ILE A 215 25.78 47.24 71.18
C ILE A 215 25.09 47.89 69.98
N VAL A 216 25.35 47.38 68.78
CA VAL A 216 24.73 47.85 67.53
C VAL A 216 24.08 46.66 66.84
N GLY A 217 22.75 46.55 66.94
CA GLY A 217 22.01 45.40 66.43
C GLY A 217 22.44 44.11 67.13
N ASP A 218 23.05 43.19 66.38
CA ASP A 218 23.57 41.90 66.83
C ASP A 218 25.11 41.88 67.02
N ARG A 219 25.73 43.07 67.05
CA ARG A 219 27.19 43.21 67.15
C ARG A 219 27.61 43.88 68.44
N PHE A 220 28.66 43.33 69.06
CA PHE A 220 29.37 43.97 70.16
C PHE A 220 30.57 44.70 69.62
N VAL A 221 30.61 46.01 69.82
CA VAL A 221 31.64 46.89 69.29
C VAL A 221 32.55 47.35 70.42
N PHE A 222 33.83 47.03 70.29
CA PHE A 222 34.91 47.46 71.19
C PHE A 222 35.79 48.47 70.46
N GLN A 223 36.08 49.60 71.10
CA GLN A 223 37.05 50.55 70.57
C GLN A 223 38.45 49.94 70.62
N SER A 224 39.24 50.13 69.56
CA SER A 224 40.56 49.49 69.44
C SER A 224 41.52 49.96 70.53
N GLU A 225 41.40 51.20 71.01
CA GLU A 225 42.26 51.80 72.05
C GLU A 225 42.09 51.14 73.41
N VAL A 226 40.90 50.56 73.67
CA VAL A 226 40.63 49.82 74.90
C VAL A 226 41.35 48.47 74.87
N LEU A 227 41.47 47.87 73.68
CA LEU A 227 42.01 46.52 73.51
C LEU A 227 43.51 46.51 73.15
N PHE A 228 43.99 47.54 72.47
CA PHE A 228 45.32 47.59 71.88
C PHE A 228 45.96 48.95 72.10
N SER A 229 47.28 48.94 72.26
CA SER A 229 48.08 50.15 72.15
C SER A 229 48.09 50.68 70.71
N SER A 230 48.33 51.98 70.54
CA SER A 230 48.39 52.63 69.23
C SER A 230 49.39 51.92 68.29
N GLY A 231 48.96 51.65 67.05
CA GLY A 231 49.77 50.95 66.03
C GLY A 231 50.08 49.47 66.32
N SER A 232 49.60 48.90 67.43
CA SER A 232 49.83 47.50 67.81
C SER A 232 48.65 46.59 67.51
N SER A 233 48.94 45.30 67.30
CA SER A 233 47.96 44.21 67.29
C SER A 233 47.98 43.37 68.55
N ASP A 234 48.86 43.67 69.50
CA ASP A 234 49.03 42.89 70.72
C ASP A 234 48.10 43.46 71.81
N LEU A 235 47.32 42.59 72.46
CA LEU A 235 46.34 43.00 73.47
C LEU A 235 47.06 43.59 74.69
N ASN A 236 46.65 44.81 75.09
CA ASN A 236 47.11 45.44 76.33
C ASN A 236 46.49 44.72 77.57
N PRO A 237 47.00 44.97 78.79
CA PRO A 237 46.50 44.32 80.00
C PRO A 237 44.99 44.51 80.22
N GLU A 238 44.47 45.71 79.95
CA GLU A 238 43.05 46.04 80.09
C GLU A 238 42.19 45.25 79.10
N GLY A 239 42.61 45.16 77.84
CA GLY A 239 41.98 44.40 76.78
C GLY A 239 41.98 42.90 77.06
N GLN A 240 43.04 42.37 77.65
CA GLN A 240 43.09 40.97 78.11
C GLN A 240 42.06 40.70 79.21
N VAL A 241 41.84 41.64 80.13
CA VAL A 241 40.82 41.53 81.18
C VAL A 241 39.42 41.51 80.56
N GLU A 242 39.12 42.39 79.60
CA GLU A 242 37.80 42.41 78.95
C GLU A 242 37.56 41.18 78.08
N MET A 243 38.55 40.74 77.30
CA MET A 243 38.43 39.52 76.49
C MET A 243 38.36 38.24 77.34
N ALA A 244 38.95 38.22 78.54
CA ALA A 244 38.82 37.08 79.43
C ALA A 244 37.39 36.91 79.95
N LYS A 245 36.71 38.02 80.26
CA LYS A 245 35.30 38.01 80.67
C LYS A 245 34.39 37.56 79.53
N LEU A 246 34.67 38.02 78.31
CA LEU A 246 34.00 37.54 77.10
C LEU A 246 34.20 36.02 76.90
N ALA A 247 35.42 35.52 77.07
CA ALA A 247 35.72 34.09 76.95
C ALA A 247 34.89 33.25 77.95
N THR A 248 34.80 33.67 79.21
CA THR A 248 33.97 32.98 80.22
C THR A 248 32.49 32.98 79.80
N ALA A 249 31.96 34.13 79.39
CA ALA A 249 30.57 34.25 78.95
C ALA A 249 30.27 33.33 77.74
N LEU A 250 31.19 33.26 76.78
CA LEU A 250 31.07 32.38 75.61
C LEU A 250 31.10 30.91 76.01
N LEU A 251 31.95 30.51 76.97
CA LEU A 251 32.05 29.13 77.44
C LEU A 251 30.81 28.68 78.20
N ASP A 252 30.27 29.53 79.07
CA ASP A 252 29.04 29.23 79.81
C ASP A 252 27.85 29.09 78.86
N LEU A 253 27.77 30.00 77.89
CA LEU A 253 26.66 30.03 76.95
C LEU A 253 26.76 28.95 75.88
N ALA A 254 27.98 28.54 75.48
CA ALA A 254 28.20 27.40 74.58
C ALA A 254 27.67 26.07 75.15
N ARG A 255 27.52 25.94 76.47
CA ARG A 255 26.92 24.75 77.11
C ARG A 255 25.39 24.70 76.96
N GLU A 256 24.75 25.84 76.74
CA GLU A 256 23.30 25.93 76.56
C GLU A 256 22.88 25.73 75.10
N ILE A 257 23.81 25.88 74.14
CA ILE A 257 23.52 25.66 72.73
C ILE A 257 23.66 24.18 72.37
N PRO A 258 22.62 23.54 71.78
CA PRO A 258 22.72 22.18 71.29
C PRO A 258 23.84 21.98 70.26
N ALA A 259 24.50 20.83 70.30
CA ALA A 259 25.66 20.52 69.46
C ALA A 259 25.33 20.51 67.95
N GLU A 260 24.07 20.30 67.60
CA GLU A 260 23.54 20.22 66.24
C GLU A 260 23.42 21.59 65.55
N ILE A 261 23.72 22.68 66.27
CA ILE A 261 23.73 24.04 65.74
C ILE A 261 25.16 24.45 65.39
N ASN A 262 25.39 24.67 64.09
CA ASN A 262 26.67 25.08 63.53
C ASN A 262 26.87 26.60 63.63
N TRP A 263 26.98 27.12 64.87
CA TRP A 263 27.31 28.53 65.11
C TRP A 263 28.82 28.76 65.20
N VAL A 264 29.26 29.97 64.86
CA VAL A 264 30.61 30.50 65.09
C VAL A 264 30.55 31.95 65.57
N LEU A 265 31.51 32.35 66.40
CA LEU A 265 31.75 33.75 66.73
C LEU A 265 32.79 34.33 65.77
N ARG A 266 32.36 35.33 65.01
CA ARG A 266 33.19 36.06 64.08
C ARG A 266 33.68 37.37 64.72
N VAL A 267 34.99 37.54 64.72
CA VAL A 267 35.73 38.72 65.19
C VAL A 267 36.15 39.53 63.97
N ASP A 268 35.59 40.72 63.83
CA ASP A 268 35.77 41.62 62.71
C ASP A 268 36.64 42.81 63.13
N GLY A 269 37.82 42.94 62.52
CA GLY A 269 38.73 44.07 62.76
C GLY A 269 38.52 45.20 61.76
N HIS A 270 38.51 46.43 62.25
CA HIS A 270 38.39 47.64 61.44
C HIS A 270 39.42 48.69 61.82
N THR A 271 39.85 49.50 60.85
CA THR A 271 40.71 50.67 61.04
C THR A 271 39.96 51.95 60.71
N ASP A 272 40.58 53.10 60.99
CA ASP A 272 40.16 54.37 60.40
C ASP A 272 40.76 54.52 58.99
N ASN A 273 40.52 55.69 58.40
CA ASN A 273 40.99 56.06 57.06
C ASN A 273 42.42 56.63 57.03
N VAL A 274 43.18 56.55 58.13
CA VAL A 274 44.57 57.03 58.15
C VAL A 274 45.44 55.92 57.57
N GLN A 275 46.10 56.20 56.45
CA GLN A 275 47.01 55.23 55.85
C GLN A 275 48.24 55.04 56.74
N LEU A 276 48.61 53.77 56.94
CA LEU A 276 49.87 53.39 57.55
C LEU A 276 51.05 53.84 56.66
N SER A 277 52.20 54.11 57.27
CA SER A 277 53.41 54.53 56.53
C SER A 277 53.95 53.44 55.58
N GLY A 278 53.47 52.20 55.68
CA GLY A 278 53.94 51.03 54.93
C GLY A 278 55.31 50.51 55.34
N THR A 279 56.02 51.22 56.23
CA THR A 279 57.39 50.92 56.70
C THR A 279 57.43 50.31 58.09
N GLY A 280 56.27 50.17 58.76
CA GLY A 280 56.14 49.56 60.08
C GLY A 280 55.90 48.05 60.03
N ARG A 281 55.41 47.48 61.15
CA ARG A 281 55.10 46.04 61.26
C ARG A 281 54.00 45.55 60.30
N PHE A 282 53.11 46.45 59.87
CA PHE A 282 52.00 46.17 58.96
C PHE A 282 52.14 47.05 57.72
N ALA A 283 51.97 46.45 56.54
CA ALA A 283 52.06 47.15 55.27
C ALA A 283 50.85 48.08 55.04
N ASP A 284 49.66 47.64 55.45
CA ASP A 284 48.40 48.37 55.25
C ASP A 284 47.35 48.11 56.34
N ASN A 285 46.21 48.78 56.18
CA ASN A 285 45.08 48.68 57.11
C ASN A 285 44.38 47.32 57.07
N TRP A 286 44.52 46.54 55.98
CA TRP A 286 44.02 45.17 55.90
C TRP A 286 44.82 44.23 56.80
N GLU A 287 46.14 44.33 56.76
CA GLU A 287 47.03 43.55 57.61
C GLU A 287 46.82 43.89 59.09
N LEU A 288 46.77 45.19 59.43
CA LEU A 288 46.57 45.61 60.81
C LEU A 288 45.22 45.13 61.38
N SER A 289 44.13 45.32 60.63
CA SER A 289 42.80 44.88 61.08
C SER A 289 42.71 43.36 61.21
N SER A 290 43.24 42.61 60.26
CA SER A 290 43.27 41.14 60.30
C SER A 290 44.13 40.61 61.45
N ALA A 291 45.29 41.24 61.69
CA ALA A 291 46.18 40.89 62.79
C ALA A 291 45.50 41.12 64.14
N ARG A 292 44.82 42.26 64.32
CA ARG A 292 44.06 42.56 65.56
C ARG A 292 42.93 41.56 65.81
N ALA A 293 42.12 41.25 64.79
CA ALA A 293 41.07 40.24 64.91
C ALA A 293 41.66 38.86 65.26
N THR A 294 42.78 38.49 64.63
CA THR A 294 43.50 37.24 64.91
C THR A 294 44.04 37.18 66.33
N SER A 295 44.58 38.28 66.86
CA SER A 295 45.06 38.37 68.25
C SER A 295 43.95 38.13 69.25
N VAL A 296 42.76 38.71 69.01
CA VAL A 296 41.57 38.45 69.85
C VAL A 296 41.19 36.97 69.78
N VAL A 297 41.09 36.39 68.59
CA VAL A 297 40.77 34.96 68.43
C VAL A 297 41.79 34.08 69.15
N LYS A 298 43.09 34.31 68.96
CA LYS A 298 44.15 33.55 69.63
C LYS A 298 44.06 33.68 71.15
N PHE A 299 43.74 34.87 71.65
CA PHE A 299 43.53 35.07 73.07
C PHE A 299 42.31 34.29 73.59
N LEU A 300 41.18 34.33 72.90
CA LEU A 300 39.99 33.55 73.29
C LEU A 300 40.26 32.03 73.30
N ILE A 301 41.03 31.53 72.31
CA ILE A 301 41.49 30.14 72.28
C ILE A 301 42.35 29.83 73.51
N SER A 302 43.28 30.73 73.87
CA SER A 302 44.10 30.56 75.08
C SER A 302 43.28 30.51 76.38
N LYS A 303 42.06 31.04 76.38
CA LYS A 303 41.11 31.00 77.50
C LYS A 303 40.14 29.79 77.43
N GLY A 304 40.31 28.91 76.45
CA GLY A 304 39.59 27.65 76.32
C GLY A 304 38.41 27.66 75.34
N VAL A 305 38.17 28.77 74.63
CA VAL A 305 37.12 28.81 73.60
C VAL A 305 37.55 27.91 72.42
N PRO A 306 36.70 26.96 71.96
CA PRO A 306 37.05 26.07 70.87
C PRO A 306 37.41 26.81 69.58
N ALA A 307 38.54 26.48 68.97
CA ALA A 307 39.04 27.17 67.77
C ALA A 307 38.11 27.01 66.55
N ASP A 308 37.37 25.91 66.47
CA ASP A 308 36.38 25.61 65.43
C ASP A 308 35.08 26.43 65.56
N ARG A 309 34.93 27.18 66.65
CA ARG A 309 33.84 28.13 66.92
C ARG A 309 34.26 29.59 66.73
N LEU A 310 35.47 29.86 66.23
CA LEU A 310 36.01 31.21 66.09
C LEU A 310 36.43 31.50 64.64
N VAL A 311 36.11 32.70 64.18
CA VAL A 311 36.53 33.22 62.86
C VAL A 311 37.11 34.61 63.06
N ALA A 312 38.30 34.87 62.49
CA ALA A 312 38.86 36.23 62.43
C ALA A 312 38.73 36.77 61.00
N ALA A 313 38.29 38.01 60.86
CA ALA A 313 38.29 38.73 59.59
C ALA A 313 38.76 40.17 59.78
N GLY A 314 39.61 40.68 58.89
CA GLY A 314 39.90 42.10 58.78
C GLY A 314 39.07 42.73 57.67
N PHE A 315 38.75 44.02 57.81
CA PHE A 315 38.04 44.81 56.80
C PHE A 315 38.74 46.11 56.42
N GLY A 316 39.88 46.41 57.06
CA GLY A 316 40.57 47.68 56.93
C GLY A 316 39.64 48.87 57.18
N GLU A 317 39.78 49.89 56.35
CA GLU A 317 39.06 51.17 56.44
C GLU A 317 37.73 51.20 55.66
N TYR A 318 37.40 50.12 54.94
CA TYR A 318 36.32 50.09 53.94
C TYR A 318 34.92 49.85 54.51
N GLN A 319 34.78 49.74 55.83
CA GLN A 319 33.49 49.65 56.52
C GLN A 319 33.42 50.65 57.70
N PRO A 320 33.43 51.96 57.44
CA PRO A 320 33.33 52.98 58.47
C PRO A 320 31.90 53.00 59.06
N ILE A 321 31.81 53.18 60.38
CA ILE A 321 30.53 53.40 61.09
C ILE A 321 30.27 54.89 61.33
N ALA A 322 31.30 55.72 61.30
CA ALA A 322 31.23 57.16 61.39
C ALA A 322 31.87 57.78 60.15
N ALA A 323 31.15 58.70 59.51
CA ALA A 323 31.63 59.42 58.34
C ALA A 323 32.53 60.61 58.74
N GLY A 324 33.47 60.97 57.87
CA GLY A 324 34.34 62.12 58.04
C GLY A 324 35.70 61.81 58.68
N GLU A 325 36.46 62.88 58.95
CA GLU A 325 37.87 62.80 59.36
C GLU A 325 38.12 63.31 60.80
N SER A 326 37.06 63.57 61.57
CA SER A 326 37.20 64.03 62.95
C SER A 326 37.90 62.97 63.80
N LEU A 327 38.55 63.41 64.89
CA LEU A 327 39.18 62.49 65.83
C LEU A 327 38.17 61.52 66.44
N GLU A 328 36.94 61.97 66.73
CA GLU A 328 35.89 61.07 67.21
C GLU A 328 35.45 60.07 66.15
N ALA A 329 35.26 60.49 64.89
CA ALA A 329 34.88 59.60 63.80
C ALA A 329 35.93 58.51 63.56
N ARG A 330 37.22 58.89 63.58
CA ARG A 330 38.33 57.94 63.46
C ARG A 330 38.40 56.96 64.63
N ALA A 331 38.25 57.44 65.87
CA ALA A 331 38.20 56.57 67.04
C ALA A 331 37.04 55.56 66.99
N GLN A 332 35.87 55.98 66.49
CA GLN A 332 34.75 55.06 66.30
C GLN A 332 35.02 54.03 65.21
N ASN A 333 35.69 54.40 64.12
CA ASN A 333 36.01 53.47 63.03
C ASN A 333 37.07 52.43 63.42
N ARG A 334 38.03 52.80 64.28
CA ARG A 334 39.01 51.87 64.88
C ARG A 334 38.34 51.00 65.93
N ARG A 335 37.81 49.84 65.52
CA ARG A 335 37.05 48.96 66.40
C ARG A 335 37.24 47.48 66.09
N ILE A 336 36.90 46.66 67.08
CA ILE A 336 36.64 45.24 66.91
C ILE A 336 35.15 45.00 67.07
N GLU A 337 34.52 44.40 66.07
CA GLU A 337 33.14 43.93 66.16
C GLU A 337 33.13 42.42 66.39
N LEU A 338 32.20 41.97 67.23
CA LEU A 338 31.96 40.56 67.50
C LEU A 338 30.53 40.25 67.13
N LYS A 339 30.34 39.26 66.26
CA LYS A 339 29.01 38.82 65.82
C LYS A 339 28.93 37.30 65.74
N LEU A 340 27.74 36.76 65.99
CA LEU A 340 27.47 35.35 65.81
C LEU A 340 26.92 35.08 64.42
N THR A 341 27.41 34.02 63.79
CA THR A 341 26.97 33.61 62.46
C THR A 341 26.98 32.10 62.32
N GLU A 342 26.41 31.61 61.23
CA GLU A 342 26.45 30.19 60.87
C GLU A 342 27.81 29.86 60.24
N LYS A 343 28.29 28.64 60.50
CA LYS A 343 29.59 28.15 60.02
C LYS A 343 29.64 27.98 58.50
#